data_AF-A0A434TAX5-F1
#
_entry.id   AF-A0A434TAX5-F1
#
_cell.length_a   1.000
_cell.length_b   1.000
_cell.length_c   1.000
_cell.angle_alpha   90.00
_cell.angle_beta   90.00
_cell.angle_gamma   90.00
#
_symmetry.space_group_name_H-M   'P 1'
#
loop_
_entity.id
_entity.type
_entity.pdbx_description
1 polymer ?
#
loop_
_entity_poly.entity_id
_entity_poly.type
_entity_poly.pdbx_seq_one_letter_code
_entity_poly.pdbx_strand_id
1 'polypeptide(L)'
;IKIGSAERQRYAGWYKDTIRALAKAGISTICYNFMPVVDWTRTDLMYRLATTGYALRFDAIDFAAYDVFVLKRKNAEASYSPARLEEAEARLKSLSDEQIEKVERNLIAGLPATERKYNRETMREALADYDAIGPAE
;
A
#
# COMPACT_ATOMS: atom_id res chain seq x y z
N ILE A 1 -9.59 -7.48 12.53
CA ILE A 1 -10.64 -6.43 12.44
C ILE A 1 -10.98 -6.11 10.98
N LYS A 2 -10.03 -5.59 10.18
CA LYS A 2 -10.27 -5.13 8.79
C LYS A 2 -10.97 -6.14 7.88
N ILE A 3 -10.54 -7.41 7.92
CA ILE A 3 -11.14 -8.51 7.11
C ILE A 3 -12.36 -9.19 7.78
N GLY A 4 -12.87 -8.66 8.88
CA GLY A 4 -14.03 -9.27 9.56
C GLY A 4 -13.79 -10.65 10.18
N SER A 5 -12.55 -11.11 10.38
CA SER A 5 -12.22 -12.42 10.95
C SER A 5 -12.86 -12.71 12.33
N ALA A 6 -12.90 -13.98 12.74
CA ALA A 6 -13.46 -14.41 14.03
C ALA A 6 -12.84 -13.68 15.24
N GLU A 7 -11.53 -13.44 15.20
CA GLU A 7 -10.79 -12.71 16.25
C GLU A 7 -11.13 -11.20 16.33
N ARG A 8 -11.94 -10.65 15.41
CA ARG A 8 -12.19 -9.19 15.35
C ARG A 8 -12.70 -8.61 16.68
N GLN A 9 -13.53 -9.36 17.41
CA GLN A 9 -14.09 -8.89 18.68
C GLN A 9 -13.02 -8.80 19.77
N ARG A 10 -12.07 -9.74 19.79
CA ARG A 10 -10.93 -9.73 20.71
C ARG A 10 -10.06 -8.49 20.49
N TYR A 11 -9.65 -8.26 19.24
CA TYR A 11 -8.84 -7.08 18.91
C TYR A 11 -9.59 -5.75 19.17
N ALA A 12 -10.91 -5.70 18.91
CA ALA A 12 -11.71 -4.53 19.24
C ALA A 12 -11.80 -4.29 20.76
N GLY A 13 -11.82 -5.36 21.57
CA GLY A 13 -11.70 -5.31 23.03
C GLY A 13 -10.40 -4.66 23.47
N TRP A 14 -9.26 -5.15 22.96
CA TRP A 14 -7.94 -4.57 23.27
C TRP A 14 -7.83 -3.11 22.85
N TYR A 15 -8.36 -2.74 21.67
CA TYR A 15 -8.36 -1.35 21.23
C TYR A 15 -9.14 -0.43 22.19
N LYS A 16 -10.27 -0.89 22.74
CA LYS A 16 -11.03 -0.16 23.79
C LYS A 16 -10.21 0.00 25.07
N ASP A 17 -9.47 -1.03 25.47
CA ASP A 17 -8.62 -0.96 26.66
C ASP A 17 -7.47 0.03 26.48
N THR A 18 -6.86 0.09 25.30
CA THR A 18 -5.87 1.12 24.94
C THR A 18 -6.47 2.53 25.05
N ILE A 19 -7.66 2.77 24.50
CA ILE A 19 -8.34 4.08 24.60
C ILE A 19 -8.53 4.48 26.08
N ARG A 20 -8.98 3.55 26.93
CA ARG A 20 -9.18 3.82 28.37
C ARG A 20 -7.87 4.13 29.08
N ALA A 21 -6.77 3.45 28.72
CA ALA A 21 -5.45 3.70 29.29
C ALA A 21 -4.92 5.08 28.89
N LEU A 22 -5.06 5.46 27.62
CA LEU A 22 -4.69 6.78 27.10
C LEU A 22 -5.47 7.90 27.81
N ALA A 23 -6.78 7.72 28.00
CA ALA A 23 -7.61 8.68 28.71
C ALA A 23 -7.16 8.88 30.17
N LYS A 24 -6.79 7.80 30.89
CA LYS A 24 -6.24 7.89 32.25
C LYS A 24 -4.90 8.65 32.29
N ALA A 25 -4.12 8.58 31.22
CA ALA A 25 -2.87 9.32 31.05
C ALA A 25 -3.07 10.77 30.56
N GLY A 26 -4.31 11.23 30.39
CA GLY A 26 -4.62 12.59 29.92
C GLY A 26 -4.52 12.77 28.40
N ILE A 27 -4.41 11.70 27.62
CA ILE A 27 -4.38 11.74 26.15
C ILE A 27 -5.80 11.56 25.62
N SER A 28 -6.33 12.57 24.93
CA SER A 28 -7.73 12.62 24.46
C SER A 28 -7.90 12.61 22.94
N THR A 29 -6.81 12.72 22.17
CA THR A 29 -6.86 12.71 20.70
C THR A 29 -6.13 11.48 20.17
N ILE A 30 -6.81 10.68 19.35
CA ILE A 30 -6.28 9.44 18.77
C ILE A 30 -6.41 9.53 17.24
N CYS A 31 -5.30 9.42 16.52
CA CYS A 31 -5.27 9.33 15.08
C CYS A 31 -5.16 7.86 14.65
N TYR A 32 -5.97 7.42 13.68
CA TYR A 32 -5.93 6.06 13.15
C TYR A 32 -6.34 6.04 11.66
N ASN A 33 -6.04 4.95 10.97
CA ASN A 33 -6.53 4.69 9.62
C ASN A 33 -7.16 3.29 9.49
N PHE A 34 -7.90 3.05 8.42
CA PHE A 34 -8.49 1.75 8.09
C PHE A 34 -8.08 1.25 6.71
N MET A 35 -6.89 1.63 6.23
CA MET A 35 -6.40 1.23 4.91
C MET A 35 -6.07 -0.28 4.88
N PRO A 36 -6.57 -1.06 3.90
CA PRO A 36 -6.32 -2.49 3.80
C PRO A 36 -4.92 -2.76 3.24
N VAL A 37 -4.26 -3.78 3.79
CA VAL A 37 -2.94 -4.32 3.37
C VAL A 37 -1.77 -3.34 3.52
N VAL A 38 -1.76 -2.26 2.75
CA VAL A 38 -0.72 -1.20 2.74
C VAL A 38 -1.25 0.10 3.33
N ASP A 39 -0.35 0.87 3.93
CA ASP A 39 -0.63 2.24 4.36
C ASP A 39 -0.39 3.22 3.20
N TRP A 40 -0.25 4.52 3.47
CA TRP A 40 0.07 5.55 2.48
C TRP A 40 1.21 5.11 1.53
N THR A 41 0.95 5.14 0.22
CA THR A 41 1.79 4.51 -0.81
C THR A 41 2.46 5.55 -1.72
N ARG A 42 3.75 5.37 -2.05
CA ARG A 42 4.54 6.24 -2.96
C ARG A 42 5.46 5.39 -3.84
N THR A 43 5.65 5.80 -5.09
CA THR A 43 6.56 5.10 -6.03
C THR A 43 7.99 5.64 -5.95
N ASP A 44 8.16 6.92 -5.61
CA ASP A 44 9.46 7.55 -5.39
C ASP A 44 9.48 8.39 -4.10
N LEU A 45 10.46 8.12 -3.26
CA LEU A 45 10.64 8.78 -1.96
C LEU A 45 11.64 9.94 -2.03
N MET A 46 12.40 10.03 -3.12
CA MET A 46 13.45 11.02 -3.32
C MET A 46 13.31 11.66 -4.71
N TYR A 47 12.10 12.06 -5.07
CA TYR A 47 11.85 12.72 -6.34
C TYR A 47 12.47 14.12 -6.32
N ARG A 48 13.45 14.36 -7.20
CA ARG A 48 14.15 15.64 -7.26
C ARG A 48 13.25 16.68 -7.93
N LEU A 49 13.03 17.80 -7.24
CA LEU A 49 12.33 18.95 -7.81
C LEU A 49 13.27 19.75 -8.72
N ALA A 50 12.71 20.62 -9.56
CA ALA A 50 13.51 21.56 -10.36
C ALA A 50 14.35 22.54 -9.50
N THR A 51 13.98 22.69 -8.22
CA THR A 51 14.76 23.38 -7.21
C THR A 51 15.82 22.44 -6.61
N THR A 52 16.33 22.74 -5.42
CA THR A 52 17.30 21.89 -4.72
C THR A 52 16.64 20.80 -3.86
N GLY A 53 15.32 20.84 -3.69
CA GLY A 53 14.58 19.97 -2.77
C GLY A 53 14.18 18.62 -3.35
N TYR A 54 13.75 17.73 -2.44
CA TYR A 54 13.15 16.43 -2.75
C TYR A 54 11.69 16.38 -2.29
N ALA A 55 10.89 15.57 -2.97
CA ALA A 55 9.51 15.32 -2.62
C ALA A 55 9.19 13.82 -2.68
N LEU A 56 8.11 13.43 -1.98
CA LEU A 56 7.46 12.15 -2.20
C LEU A 56 6.59 12.24 -3.45
N ARG A 57 6.67 11.24 -4.32
CA ARG A 57 5.90 11.18 -5.56
C ARG A 57 5.17 9.85 -5.68
N PHE A 58 3.93 9.93 -6.16
CA PHE A 58 3.19 8.79 -6.68
C PHE A 58 3.07 8.99 -8.19
N ASP A 59 3.74 8.14 -8.95
CA ASP A 59 3.64 8.08 -10.41
C ASP A 59 2.69 6.93 -10.78
N ALA A 60 1.56 7.27 -11.38
CA ALA A 60 0.55 6.29 -11.76
C ALA A 60 1.03 5.29 -12.82
N ILE A 61 2.00 5.68 -13.66
CA ILE A 61 2.57 4.79 -14.68
C ILE A 61 3.54 3.80 -14.03
N ASP A 62 4.40 4.26 -13.11
CA ASP A 62 5.28 3.35 -12.35
C ASP A 62 4.46 2.37 -11.51
N PHE A 63 3.38 2.84 -10.89
CA PHE A 63 2.49 1.99 -10.13
C PHE A 63 1.79 0.95 -11.01
N ALA A 64 1.24 1.34 -12.17
CA ALA A 64 0.64 0.40 -13.10
C ALA A 64 1.65 -0.61 -13.66
N ALA A 65 2.87 -0.16 -13.98
CA ALA A 65 3.94 -1.03 -14.44
C ALA A 65 4.30 -2.09 -13.39
N TYR A 66 4.41 -1.67 -12.13
CA TYR A 66 4.59 -2.59 -11.01
C TYR A 66 3.40 -3.53 -10.83
N ASP A 67 2.18 -3.02 -10.68
CA ASP A 67 0.98 -3.80 -10.34
C ASP A 67 0.70 -4.90 -11.37
N VAL A 68 0.75 -4.55 -12.66
CA VAL A 68 0.40 -5.45 -13.77
C VAL A 68 1.55 -6.39 -14.10
N PHE A 69 2.78 -5.90 -14.27
CA PHE A 69 3.85 -6.70 -14.86
C PHE A 69 4.83 -7.30 -13.84
N VAL A 70 4.97 -6.69 -12.66
CA VAL A 70 5.94 -7.11 -11.63
C VAL A 70 5.22 -7.86 -10.51
N LEU A 71 4.30 -7.18 -9.81
CA LEU A 71 3.42 -7.78 -8.83
C LEU A 71 2.47 -8.77 -9.48
N LYS A 72 2.03 -8.55 -10.72
CA LYS A 72 1.07 -9.42 -11.42
C LYS A 72 -0.15 -9.72 -10.54
N ARG A 73 -0.73 -8.66 -9.99
CA ARG A 73 -1.94 -8.80 -9.17
C ARG A 73 -3.05 -9.40 -10.02
N LYS A 74 -3.82 -10.30 -9.44
CA LYS A 74 -4.95 -10.96 -10.12
C LYS A 74 -5.91 -9.90 -10.69
N ASN A 75 -6.19 -10.00 -11.99
CA ASN A 75 -7.06 -9.09 -12.75
C ASN A 75 -6.62 -7.61 -12.68
N ALA A 76 -5.31 -7.33 -12.58
CA ALA A 76 -4.80 -5.97 -12.50
C ALA A 76 -5.16 -5.13 -13.74
N GLU A 77 -5.14 -5.73 -14.92
CA GLU A 77 -5.37 -5.10 -16.21
C GLU A 77 -6.75 -4.43 -16.28
N ALA A 78 -7.76 -5.01 -15.63
CA ALA A 78 -9.11 -4.45 -15.56
C ALA A 78 -9.20 -3.14 -14.77
N SER A 79 -8.16 -2.81 -13.99
CA SER A 79 -8.07 -1.57 -13.20
C SER A 79 -7.53 -0.38 -14.00
N TYR A 80 -7.10 -0.59 -15.25
CA TYR A 80 -6.42 0.41 -16.07
C TYR A 80 -7.03 0.53 -17.46
N SER A 81 -6.91 1.70 -18.08
CA SER A 81 -7.30 1.87 -19.48
C SER A 81 -6.26 1.22 -20.41
N PRO A 82 -6.64 0.83 -21.65
CA PRO A 82 -5.70 0.28 -22.63
C PRO A 82 -4.46 1.17 -22.86
N ALA A 83 -4.68 2.48 -23.02
CA ALA A 83 -3.58 3.45 -23.16
C ALA A 83 -2.65 3.46 -21.94
N ARG A 84 -3.18 3.29 -20.72
CA ARG A 84 -2.34 3.22 -19.51
C ARG A 84 -1.51 1.94 -19.46
N LEU A 85 -2.05 0.82 -19.94
CA LEU A 85 -1.31 -0.45 -20.02
C LEU A 85 -0.14 -0.35 -21.01
N GLU A 86 -0.36 0.26 -22.17
CA GLU A 86 0.70 0.52 -23.15
C GLU A 86 1.81 1.42 -22.58
N GLU A 87 1.45 2.51 -21.90
CA GLU A 87 2.40 3.39 -21.22
C GLU A 87 3.18 2.65 -20.11
N ALA A 88 2.50 1.81 -19.33
CA ALA A 88 3.11 1.04 -18.26
C ALA A 88 4.09 -0.01 -18.79
N GLU A 89 3.75 -0.69 -19.88
CA GLU A 89 4.64 -1.66 -20.53
C GLU A 89 5.87 -0.95 -21.11
N ALA A 90 5.68 0.17 -21.78
CA ALA A 90 6.78 0.99 -22.31
C ALA A 90 7.68 1.52 -21.18
N ARG A 91 7.09 1.98 -20.06
CA ARG A 91 7.82 2.40 -18.86
C ARG A 91 8.67 1.26 -18.32
N LEU A 92 8.09 0.06 -18.16
CA LEU A 92 8.82 -1.10 -17.64
C LEU A 92 10.04 -1.44 -18.50
N LYS A 93 9.90 -1.41 -19.84
CA LYS A 93 11.02 -1.65 -20.77
C LYS A 93 12.14 -0.62 -20.68
N SER A 94 11.84 0.58 -20.17
CA SER A 94 12.82 1.66 -20.00
C SER A 94 13.53 1.65 -18.65
N LEU A 95 13.01 0.93 -17.66
CA LEU A 95 13.57 0.86 -16.31
C LEU A 95 14.58 -0.30 -16.20
N SER A 96 15.63 -0.11 -15.41
CA SER A 96 16.51 -1.21 -15.00
C SER A 96 15.87 -2.06 -13.89
N ASP A 97 16.40 -3.27 -13.69
CA ASP A 97 15.96 -4.16 -12.62
C ASP A 97 16.08 -3.48 -11.23
N GLU A 98 17.16 -2.73 -10.97
CA GLU A 98 17.35 -2.01 -9.71
C GLU A 98 16.31 -0.89 -9.52
N GLN A 99 15.87 -0.26 -10.61
CA GLN A 99 14.82 0.76 -10.55
C GLN A 99 13.47 0.14 -10.25
N ILE A 100 13.17 -1.03 -10.83
CA ILE A 100 11.94 -1.79 -10.55
C ILE A 100 11.93 -2.26 -9.09
N GLU A 101 13.05 -2.82 -8.61
CA GLU A 101 13.19 -3.22 -7.20
C GLU A 101 13.04 -2.02 -6.25
N LYS A 102 13.55 -0.85 -6.63
CA LYS A 102 13.35 0.38 -5.85
C LYS A 102 11.86 0.76 -5.78
N VAL A 103 11.14 0.72 -6.91
CA VAL A 103 9.69 0.99 -6.94
C VAL A 103 8.96 -0.02 -6.05
N GLU A 104 9.22 -1.31 -6.22
CA GLU A 104 8.62 -2.37 -5.40
C GLU A 104 8.87 -2.13 -3.92
N ARG A 105 10.12 -1.90 -3.51
CA ARG A 105 10.48 -1.62 -2.12
C ARG A 105 9.70 -0.42 -1.57
N ASN A 106 9.58 0.66 -2.33
CA ASN A 106 8.85 1.84 -1.90
C ASN A 106 7.34 1.56 -1.71
N LEU A 107 6.78 0.63 -2.50
CA LEU A 107 5.37 0.26 -2.44
C LEU A 107 5.07 -0.76 -1.31
N ILE A 108 5.96 -1.73 -1.06
CA ILE A 108 5.68 -2.86 -0.15
C ILE A 108 6.34 -2.75 1.24
N ALA A 109 7.46 -2.05 1.36
CA ALA A 109 8.23 -2.01 2.62
C ALA A 109 7.56 -1.16 3.69
N GLY A 110 6.54 -0.41 3.31
CA GLY A 110 5.85 0.54 4.16
C GLY A 110 6.71 1.77 4.43
N LEU A 111 6.05 2.92 4.54
CA LEU A 111 6.73 4.14 4.93
C LEU A 111 6.75 4.26 6.47
N PRO A 112 7.53 5.17 7.09
CA PRO A 112 7.64 5.24 8.54
C PRO A 112 6.27 5.15 9.26
N ALA A 113 6.17 4.27 10.26
CA ALA A 113 4.95 3.90 11.01
C ALA A 113 4.11 2.71 10.47
N THR A 114 4.62 1.87 9.58
CA THR A 114 3.96 0.60 9.22
C THR A 114 4.36 -0.58 10.11
N GLU A 115 3.40 -1.34 10.63
CA GLU A 115 3.65 -2.52 11.47
C GLU A 115 3.99 -3.81 10.70
N ARG A 116 3.70 -3.88 9.40
CA ARG A 116 3.90 -5.07 8.56
C ARG A 116 4.88 -4.79 7.42
N LYS A 117 5.82 -5.70 7.21
CA LYS A 117 6.71 -5.72 6.05
C LYS A 117 6.27 -6.84 5.12
N TYR A 118 6.11 -6.54 3.84
CA TYR A 118 5.78 -7.53 2.82
C TYR A 118 6.97 -7.76 1.89
N ASN A 119 7.03 -8.96 1.31
CA ASN A 119 7.74 -9.22 0.07
C ASN A 119 6.67 -9.41 -1.03
N ARG A 120 7.09 -9.65 -2.28
CA ARG A 120 6.16 -9.80 -3.40
C ARG A 120 5.11 -10.91 -3.17
N GLU A 121 5.53 -12.04 -2.63
CA GLU A 121 4.67 -13.20 -2.39
C GLU A 121 3.68 -12.92 -1.26
N THR A 122 4.15 -12.47 -0.10
CA THR A 122 3.29 -12.17 1.04
C THR A 122 2.37 -10.97 0.79
N MET A 123 2.74 -10.07 -0.12
CA MET A 123 1.86 -9.02 -0.60
C MET A 123 0.68 -9.59 -1.41
N ARG A 124 0.93 -10.56 -2.31
CA ARG A 124 -0.15 -11.23 -3.05
C ARG A 124 -1.08 -12.00 -2.12
N GLU A 125 -0.52 -12.71 -1.13
CA GLU A 125 -1.30 -13.42 -0.12
C GLU A 125 -2.19 -12.45 0.68
N ALA A 126 -1.62 -11.34 1.15
CA ALA A 126 -2.38 -10.34 1.89
C ALA A 126 -3.47 -9.65 1.06
N LEU A 127 -3.27 -9.49 -0.26
CA LEU A 127 -4.31 -9.02 -1.17
C LEU A 127 -5.43 -10.05 -1.34
N ALA A 128 -5.09 -11.35 -1.42
CA ALA A 128 -6.06 -12.42 -1.59
C ALA A 128 -7.04 -12.55 -0.40
N ASP A 129 -6.62 -12.15 0.82
CA ASP A 129 -7.52 -12.06 1.99
C ASP A 129 -8.73 -11.13 1.76
N TYR A 130 -8.65 -10.24 0.76
CA TYR A 130 -9.71 -9.29 0.40
C TYR A 130 -10.47 -9.67 -0.87
N ASP A 131 -10.19 -10.82 -1.52
CA ASP A 131 -10.86 -11.24 -2.77
C ASP A 131 -12.40 -11.29 -2.63
N ALA A 132 -12.91 -11.63 -1.43
CA ALA A 132 -14.34 -11.70 -1.12
C ALA A 132 -14.87 -10.44 -0.39
N ILE A 133 -14.05 -9.39 -0.26
CA ILE A 133 -14.36 -8.18 0.53
C ILE A 133 -14.30 -6.98 -0.41
N GLY A 134 -15.46 -6.52 -0.85
CA GLY A 134 -15.63 -5.31 -1.65
C GLY A 134 -16.58 -4.30 -1.01
N PRO A 135 -16.68 -3.07 -1.56
CA PRO A 135 -17.77 -2.18 -1.21
C PRO A 135 -19.11 -2.89 -1.43
N ALA A 136 -20.05 -2.69 -0.49
CA ALA A 136 -21.44 -3.06 -0.75
C ALA A 136 -21.95 -2.11 -1.85
N GLU A 137 -22.31 -2.65 -3.02
CA GLU A 137 -23.05 -1.92 -4.05
C GLU A 137 -24.48 -1.61 -3.60
#